data_AF-A0AAD1H5H1-F1
#
_entry.id   AF-A0AAD1H5H1-F1
#
_cell.length_a   1.000
_cell.length_b   1.000
_cell.length_c   1.000
_cell.angle_alpha   90.00
_cell.angle_beta   90.00
_cell.angle_gamma   90.00
#
_symmetry.space_group_name_H-M   'P 1'
#
loop_
_entity.id
_entity.type
_entity.pdbx_description
1 polymer ?
#
loop_
_entity_poly.entity_id
_entity_poly.type
_entity_poly.pdbx_seq_one_letter_code
_entity_poly.pdbx_strand_id
1 'polypeptide(L)'
;MRPRCGRRENALGKQDFDTAWAEGAALSTEEAIAYTQRGRGQRKRPTSGWASLTPTERHVVKLVSEGLANNDIATRLFVSPRTVQTHLTHVYAKLGVTSRVQLVQEAARHA
;
A
#
# COMPACT_ATOMS: atom_id res chain seq x y z
N MET A 1 22.04 -17.75 -11.25
CA MET A 1 22.57 -16.39 -10.97
C MET A 1 21.85 -15.84 -9.74
N ARG A 2 22.54 -15.53 -8.63
CA ARG A 2 21.91 -15.03 -7.38
C ARG A 2 21.59 -13.52 -7.52
N PRO A 3 20.36 -13.06 -7.23
CA PRO A 3 20.04 -11.63 -7.17
C PRO A 3 20.57 -11.02 -5.86
N ARG A 4 21.34 -9.93 -5.95
CA ARG A 4 21.82 -9.17 -4.77
C ARG A 4 20.68 -8.38 -4.15
N CYS A 5 19.90 -9.03 -3.28
CA CYS A 5 18.85 -8.36 -2.51
C CYS A 5 19.42 -7.94 -1.14
N GLY A 6 20.38 -7.01 -1.14
CA GLY A 6 21.23 -6.70 0.03
C GLY A 6 20.52 -6.24 1.31
N ARG A 7 19.26 -5.79 1.23
CA ARG A 7 18.46 -5.41 2.41
C ARG A 7 18.04 -6.63 3.25
N ARG A 8 17.88 -7.81 2.64
CA ARG A 8 17.46 -9.04 3.34
C ARG A 8 18.64 -9.82 3.93
N GLU A 9 19.78 -9.82 3.23
CA GLU A 9 21.03 -10.44 3.71
C GLU A 9 21.47 -9.85 5.06
N ASN A 10 21.42 -8.52 5.22
CA ASN A 10 21.82 -7.86 6.46
C ASN A 10 20.87 -8.11 7.64
N ALA A 11 19.59 -8.43 7.38
CA ALA A 11 18.58 -8.59 8.44
C ALA A 11 18.55 -10.02 9.02
N LEU A 12 18.89 -11.02 8.22
CA LEU A 12 18.92 -12.44 8.63
C LEU A 12 20.32 -12.90 9.05
N GLY A 13 21.37 -12.18 8.65
CA GLY A 13 22.73 -12.66 8.77
C GLY A 13 23.10 -13.57 7.59
N LYS A 14 24.38 -13.56 7.21
CA LYS A 14 24.86 -14.20 5.98
C LYS A 14 24.61 -15.72 5.96
N GLN A 15 24.84 -16.40 7.09
CA GLN A 15 24.70 -17.87 7.19
C GLN A 15 23.23 -18.31 7.10
N ASP A 16 22.33 -17.64 7.81
CA ASP A 16 20.90 -17.95 7.77
C ASP A 16 20.31 -17.61 6.40
N PHE A 17 20.76 -16.52 5.78
CA PHE A 17 20.39 -16.19 4.40
C PHE A 17 20.87 -17.24 3.39
N ASP A 18 22.13 -17.70 3.52
CA ASP A 18 22.68 -18.72 2.62
C ASP A 18 21.95 -20.06 2.78
N THR A 19 21.60 -20.43 4.01
CA THR A 19 20.81 -21.63 4.32
C THR A 19 19.41 -21.53 3.70
N ALA A 20 18.69 -20.44 3.98
CA ALA A 20 17.36 -20.21 3.41
C ALA A 20 17.38 -20.13 1.86
N TRP A 21 18.47 -19.62 1.28
CA TRP A 21 18.65 -19.59 -0.17
C TRP A 21 18.84 -21.00 -0.75
N ALA A 22 19.66 -21.84 -0.11
CA ALA A 22 19.88 -23.22 -0.55
C ALA A 22 18.61 -24.06 -0.43
N GLU A 23 17.88 -23.93 0.68
CA GLU A 23 16.57 -24.58 0.89
C GLU A 23 15.56 -24.16 -0.17
N GLY A 24 15.43 -22.85 -0.43
CA GLY A 24 14.51 -22.34 -1.43
C GLY A 24 14.88 -22.73 -2.87
N ALA A 25 16.18 -22.81 -3.19
CA ALA A 25 16.66 -23.23 -4.50
C ALA A 25 16.50 -24.74 -4.76
N ALA A 26 16.37 -25.53 -3.71
CA ALA A 26 16.15 -26.98 -3.79
C ALA A 26 14.66 -27.35 -3.92
N LEU A 27 13.73 -26.41 -3.74
CA LEU A 27 12.29 -26.67 -3.89
C LEU A 27 11.96 -27.08 -5.32
N SER A 28 11.14 -28.12 -5.46
CA SER A 28 10.49 -28.42 -6.74
C SER A 28 9.56 -27.27 -7.16
N THR A 29 9.17 -27.22 -8.44
CA THR A 29 8.23 -26.21 -8.93
C THR A 29 6.91 -26.24 -8.18
N GLU A 30 6.41 -27.44 -7.85
CA GLU A 30 5.15 -27.61 -7.10
C GLU A 30 5.28 -27.09 -5.66
N GLU A 31 6.37 -27.40 -4.97
CA GLU A 31 6.62 -26.92 -3.61
C GLU A 31 6.85 -25.40 -3.58
N ALA A 32 7.54 -24.86 -4.57
CA ALA A 32 7.72 -23.42 -4.72
C ALA A 32 6.38 -22.71 -4.94
N ILE A 33 5.50 -23.26 -5.79
CA ILE A 33 4.14 -22.75 -5.98
C ILE A 33 3.36 -22.80 -4.66
N ALA A 34 3.35 -23.95 -3.97
CA ALA A 34 2.67 -24.09 -2.69
C ALA A 34 3.20 -23.10 -1.63
N TYR A 35 4.51 -22.88 -1.57
CA TYR A 35 5.14 -21.91 -0.67
C TYR A 35 4.67 -20.47 -0.95
N THR A 36 4.61 -20.07 -2.23
CA THR A 36 4.12 -18.72 -2.59
C THR A 36 2.66 -18.49 -2.22
N GLN A 37 1.83 -19.54 -2.27
CA GLN A 37 0.41 -19.47 -1.95
C GLN A 37 0.14 -19.35 -0.43
N ARG A 38 1.00 -19.93 0.42
CA ARG A 38 0.85 -19.85 1.89
C ARG A 38 0.98 -18.42 2.44
N GLY A 39 1.93 -17.63 1.91
CA GLY A 39 2.25 -16.30 2.46
C GLY A 39 1.51 -15.14 1.80
N ARG A 40 0.88 -15.36 0.66
CA ARG A 40 0.17 -14.32 -0.10
C ARG A 40 -1.18 -14.84 -0.56
N GLY A 41 -2.11 -14.95 0.38
CA GLY A 41 -3.52 -15.09 0.03
C GLY A 41 -3.91 -14.03 -1.01
N GLN A 42 -4.86 -14.40 -1.89
CA GLN A 42 -5.46 -13.47 -2.86
C GLN A 42 -5.78 -12.15 -2.15
N ARG A 43 -5.10 -11.06 -2.52
CA ARG A 43 -5.42 -9.72 -2.00
C ARG A 43 -6.76 -9.31 -2.61
N LYS A 44 -7.87 -9.79 -2.03
CA LYS A 44 -9.24 -9.47 -2.41
C LYS A 44 -9.63 -8.04 -1.97
N ARG A 45 -8.74 -7.05 -2.12
CA ARG A 45 -9.14 -5.66 -1.90
C ARG A 45 -10.06 -5.27 -3.06
N PRO A 46 -11.27 -4.75 -2.80
CA PRO A 46 -12.13 -4.22 -3.86
C PRO A 46 -11.40 -3.18 -4.70
N THR A 47 -11.78 -3.05 -5.97
CA THR A 47 -11.21 -2.05 -6.89
C THR A 47 -11.82 -0.66 -6.72
N SER A 48 -13.03 -0.58 -6.16
CA SER A 48 -13.78 0.66 -5.92
C SER A 48 -14.46 0.67 -4.54
N GLY A 49 -14.96 1.84 -4.15
CA GLY A 49 -15.63 2.08 -2.87
C GLY A 49 -14.65 2.22 -1.69
N TRP A 50 -15.20 2.48 -0.49
CA TRP A 50 -14.41 2.77 0.71
C TRP A 50 -13.45 1.65 1.12
N ALA A 51 -13.83 0.39 0.90
CA ALA A 51 -12.99 -0.78 1.16
C ALA A 51 -11.77 -0.89 0.23
N SER A 52 -11.79 -0.20 -0.93
CA SER A 52 -10.66 -0.13 -1.88
C SER A 52 -9.56 0.85 -1.46
N LEU A 53 -9.84 1.72 -0.48
CA LEU A 53 -8.86 2.69 -0.01
C LEU A 53 -7.74 1.99 0.76
N THR A 54 -6.52 2.45 0.51
CA THR A 54 -5.33 2.11 1.30
C THR A 54 -5.37 2.85 2.65
N PRO A 55 -4.58 2.42 3.65
CA PRO A 55 -4.46 3.15 4.91
C PRO A 55 -4.06 4.62 4.72
N THR A 56 -3.10 4.90 3.83
CA THR A 56 -2.67 6.27 3.52
C THR A 56 -3.77 7.10 2.88
N GLU A 57 -4.50 6.53 1.91
CA GLU A 57 -5.63 7.23 1.28
C GLU A 57 -6.73 7.56 2.28
N ARG A 58 -7.09 6.64 3.21
CA ARG A 58 -8.04 6.95 4.29
C ARG A 58 -7.56 8.09 5.19
N HIS A 59 -6.26 8.12 5.51
CA HIS A 59 -5.68 9.20 6.32
C HIS A 59 -5.79 10.55 5.58
N VAL A 60 -5.48 10.58 4.29
CA VAL A 60 -5.67 11.78 3.45
C VAL A 60 -7.13 12.22 3.44
N VAL A 61 -8.09 11.31 3.25
CA VAL A 61 -9.52 11.63 3.26
C VAL A 61 -9.95 12.22 4.59
N LYS A 62 -9.53 11.63 5.72
CA LYS A 62 -9.83 12.16 7.05
C LYS A 62 -9.35 13.61 7.20
N LEU A 63 -8.11 13.89 6.84
CA LEU A 63 -7.55 15.25 6.93
C LEU A 63 -8.26 16.23 5.99
N VAL A 64 -8.72 15.76 4.82
CA VAL A 64 -9.54 16.56 3.92
C VAL A 64 -10.88 16.91 4.54
N SER A 65 -11.54 15.96 5.20
CA SER A 65 -12.80 16.16 5.91
C SER A 65 -12.67 17.08 7.12
N GLU A 66 -11.48 17.15 7.73
CA GLU A 66 -11.13 18.13 8.76
C GLU A 66 -10.88 19.54 8.18
N GLY A 67 -10.91 19.72 6.85
CA GLY A 67 -10.76 21.01 6.18
C GLY A 67 -9.33 21.39 5.80
N LEU A 68 -8.34 20.51 5.95
CA LEU A 68 -6.93 20.87 5.74
C LEU A 68 -6.55 21.05 4.26
N ALA A 69 -5.77 22.08 3.94
CA ALA A 69 -5.22 22.25 2.60
C ALA A 69 -4.14 21.20 2.30
N ASN A 70 -3.84 20.98 1.02
CA ASN A 70 -2.87 19.96 0.60
C ASN A 70 -1.47 20.18 1.19
N ASN A 71 -1.07 21.43 1.43
CA ASN A 71 0.21 21.75 2.07
C ASN A 71 0.22 21.31 3.55
N ASP A 72 -0.86 21.55 4.29
CA ASP A 72 -0.96 21.14 5.70
C ASP A 72 -0.99 19.61 5.82
N ILE A 73 -1.70 18.94 4.91
CA ILE A 73 -1.73 17.47 4.81
C ILE A 73 -0.32 16.94 4.50
N ALA A 74 0.39 17.57 3.56
CA ALA A 74 1.74 17.20 3.17
C ALA A 74 2.71 17.30 4.36
N THR A 75 2.64 18.39 5.12
CA THR A 75 3.43 18.58 6.35
C THR A 75 3.10 17.52 7.40
N ARG A 76 1.81 17.24 7.66
CA ARG A 76 1.40 16.22 8.65
C ARG A 76 1.83 14.80 8.27
N LEU A 77 1.85 14.49 6.98
CA LEU A 77 2.21 13.16 6.47
C LEU A 77 3.69 13.04 6.10
N PHE A 78 4.49 14.10 6.24
CA PHE A 78 5.90 14.16 5.83
C PHE A 78 6.12 13.77 4.37
N VAL A 79 5.27 14.26 3.47
CA VAL A 79 5.35 14.03 2.02
C VAL A 79 5.29 15.35 1.25
N SER A 80 5.50 15.30 -0.06
CA SER A 80 5.32 16.49 -0.90
C SER A 80 3.82 16.79 -1.13
N PRO A 81 3.42 18.06 -1.36
CA PRO A 81 2.06 18.39 -1.79
C PRO A 81 1.63 17.66 -3.06
N ARG A 82 2.58 17.36 -3.96
CA ARG A 82 2.36 16.56 -5.17
C ARG A 82 1.95 15.12 -4.83
N THR A 83 2.55 14.52 -3.80
CA THR A 83 2.17 13.19 -3.31
C THR A 83 0.74 13.17 -2.78
N VAL A 84 0.33 14.22 -2.05
CA VAL A 84 -1.06 14.38 -1.59
C VAL A 84 -2.02 14.47 -2.78
N GLN A 85 -1.69 15.25 -3.81
CA GLN A 85 -2.50 15.32 -5.04
C GLN A 85 -2.65 13.95 -5.69
N THR A 86 -1.58 13.17 -5.79
CA THR A 86 -1.63 11.80 -6.33
C THR A 86 -2.56 10.91 -5.52
N HIS A 87 -2.49 10.96 -4.18
CA HIS A 87 -3.42 10.22 -3.32
C HIS A 87 -4.87 10.64 -3.56
N LEU A 88 -5.14 11.95 -3.69
CA LEU A 88 -6.49 12.45 -3.97
C LEU A 88 -7.02 11.99 -5.33
N THR A 89 -6.20 12.00 -6.39
CA THR A 89 -6.59 11.48 -7.70
C THR A 89 -7.02 10.01 -7.62
N HIS A 90 -6.29 9.18 -6.87
CA HIS A 90 -6.66 7.78 -6.69
C HIS A 90 -7.93 7.62 -5.84
N VAL A 91 -8.09 8.42 -4.80
CA VAL A 91 -9.32 8.43 -3.98
C VAL A 91 -10.53 8.79 -4.83
N TYR A 92 -10.43 9.85 -5.63
CA TYR A 92 -11.50 10.30 -6.52
C TYR A 92 -11.92 9.21 -7.49
N ALA A 93 -10.95 8.54 -8.13
CA ALA A 93 -11.23 7.41 -9.01
C ALA A 93 -11.89 6.23 -8.27
N LYS A 94 -11.44 5.90 -7.06
CA LYS A 94 -11.97 4.78 -6.27
C LYS A 94 -13.37 5.02 -5.74
N LEU A 95 -13.68 6.26 -5.34
CA LEU A 95 -14.98 6.63 -4.77
C LEU A 95 -15.97 7.16 -5.82
N GLY A 96 -15.53 7.42 -7.05
CA GLY A 96 -16.37 7.97 -8.11
C GLY A 96 -16.76 9.43 -7.88
N VAL A 97 -15.95 10.19 -7.14
CA VAL A 97 -16.17 11.62 -6.86
C VAL A 97 -15.22 12.47 -7.71
N THR A 98 -15.64 13.67 -8.10
CA THR A 98 -14.86 14.53 -9.01
C THR A 98 -14.34 15.81 -8.36
N SER A 99 -14.76 16.10 -7.14
CA SER A 99 -14.36 17.31 -6.43
C SER A 99 -14.05 17.06 -4.97
N ARG A 100 -13.24 17.95 -4.41
CA ARG A 100 -12.94 17.96 -2.98
C ARG A 100 -14.20 18.10 -2.12
N VAL A 101 -15.16 18.91 -2.56
CA VAL A 101 -16.44 19.09 -1.87
C VAL A 101 -17.26 17.80 -1.88
N GLN A 102 -17.34 17.12 -3.03
CA GLN A 102 -17.98 15.81 -3.11
C GLN A 102 -17.29 14.77 -2.24
N LEU A 103 -15.94 14.78 -2.18
CA LEU A 103 -15.21 13.90 -1.27
C LEU A 103 -15.56 14.16 0.20
N VAL A 104 -15.66 15.42 0.63
CA VAL A 104 -16.06 15.76 2.00
C VAL A 104 -17.49 15.30 2.29
N GLN A 105 -18.42 15.52 1.36
CA GLN A 105 -19.81 15.05 1.50
C GLN A 105 -19.88 13.53 1.59
N GLU A 106 -19.15 12.83 0.73
CA GLU A 106 -19.11 11.37 0.70
C GLU A 106 -18.47 10.81 1.97
N ALA A 107 -17.42 11.45 2.49
CA ALA A 107 -16.81 11.10 3.76
C ALA A 107 -17.78 11.29 4.93
N ALA A 108 -18.60 12.34 4.92
CA ALA A 108 -19.61 12.57 5.95
C ALA A 108 -20.74 11.50 5.94
N ARG A 109 -21.08 10.95 4.76
CA ARG A 109 -22.06 9.85 4.63
C ARG A 109 -21.54 8.51 5.15
N HIS A 110 -20.22 8.33 5.20
CA HIS A 110 -19.54 7.10 5.58
C HIS A 110 -18.81 7.22 6.95
N ALA A 111 -19.08 8.30 7.69
CA ALA A 111 -18.53 8.54 9.03
C ALA A 111 -19.35 7.87 10.14
#